data_AF-A0A932KE98-F1
#
_entry.id   AF-A0A932KE98-F1
#
_cell.length_a   1.000
_cell.length_b   1.000
_cell.length_c   1.000
_cell.angle_alpha   90.00
_cell.angle_beta   90.00
_cell.angle_gamma   90.00
#
_symmetry.space_group_name_H-M   'P 1'
#
loop_
_entity.id
_entity.type
_entity.pdbx_description
1 polymer ?
#
loop_
_entity_poly.entity_id
_entity_poly.type
_entity_poly.pdbx_seq_one_letter_code
_entity_poly.pdbx_strand_id
1 'polypeptide(L)'
;MPIELTTVQRDLTKKLSEHAKDACELVGLKCQKSEPHHFYLTVYRYYGKVQGMTGEIDRCIDWCMSKGKLVFTAQRFGNWCANKVKWEKEEQIKKLEMNKRYTESRSGCSSVG
;
A
#
# COMPACT_ATOMS: atom_id res chain seq x y z
N MET A 1 22.87 0.49 11.26
CA MET A 1 22.90 1.79 10.57
C MET A 1 21.66 2.57 10.98
N PRO A 2 21.79 3.82 11.46
CA PRO A 2 20.63 4.69 11.63
C PRO A 2 20.00 4.91 10.26
N ILE A 3 18.70 4.69 10.16
CA ILE A 3 17.97 4.94 8.92
C ILE A 3 17.73 6.45 8.86
N GLU A 4 18.34 7.10 7.88
CA GLU A 4 18.14 8.53 7.65
C GLU A 4 17.02 8.75 6.64
N LEU A 5 15.96 9.43 7.10
CA LEU A 5 14.86 9.85 6.26
C LEU A 5 15.17 11.23 5.67
N THR A 6 14.88 11.39 4.37
CA THR A 6 14.86 12.72 3.75
C THR A 6 13.81 13.61 4.43
N THR A 7 13.90 14.93 4.26
CA THR A 7 12.91 15.87 4.81
C THR A 7 11.49 15.49 4.38
N VAL A 8 11.30 15.16 3.09
CA VAL A 8 10.00 14.74 2.54
C VAL A 8 9.50 13.46 3.20
N GLN A 9 10.36 12.49 3.44
CA GLN A 9 9.99 11.25 4.11
C GLN A 9 9.62 11.49 5.58
N ARG A 10 10.29 12.40 6.28
CA ARG A 10 9.93 12.80 7.66
C ARG A 10 8.60 13.53 7.71
N ASP A 11 8.32 14.39 6.76
CA ASP A 11 7.01 15.06 6.69
C ASP A 11 5.91 14.07 6.36
N LEU A 12 6.20 13.07 5.51
CA LEU A 12 5.26 12.00 5.25
C LEU A 12 4.95 11.17 6.51
N THR A 13 5.94 10.84 7.34
CA THR A 13 5.66 10.06 8.57
C THR A 13 4.78 10.84 9.56
N LYS A 14 4.91 12.16 9.63
CA LYS A 14 3.99 13.02 10.40
C LYS A 14 2.58 12.99 9.84
N LYS A 15 2.43 13.21 8.53
CA LYS A 15 1.12 13.17 7.85
C LYS A 15 0.42 11.83 8.01
N LEU A 16 1.14 10.71 7.89
CA LEU A 16 0.59 9.37 8.08
C LEU A 16 0.15 9.14 9.53
N SER A 17 0.88 9.70 10.49
CA SER A 17 0.55 9.63 11.91
C SER A 17 -0.76 10.36 12.23
N GLU A 18 -0.87 11.61 11.80
CA GLU A 18 -2.06 12.44 11.98
C GLU A 18 -3.26 11.78 11.29
N HIS A 19 -3.13 11.47 10.00
CA HIS A 19 -4.19 10.84 9.22
C HIS A 19 -4.68 9.52 9.81
N ALA A 20 -3.76 8.67 10.29
CA ALA A 20 -4.14 7.41 10.94
C ALA A 20 -4.94 7.62 12.23
N LYS A 21 -4.61 8.65 13.02
CA LYS A 21 -5.33 8.96 14.27
C LYS A 21 -6.75 9.42 13.93
N ASP A 22 -6.86 10.38 13.02
CA ASP A 22 -8.14 10.95 12.59
C ASP A 22 -9.04 9.87 11.96
N ALA A 23 -8.51 9.07 11.03
CA ALA A 23 -9.27 8.02 10.36
C ALA A 23 -9.73 6.93 11.34
N CYS A 24 -8.91 6.56 12.33
CA CYS A 24 -9.31 5.60 13.35
C CYS A 24 -10.43 6.14 14.24
N GLU A 25 -10.34 7.41 14.64
CA GLU A 25 -11.36 8.07 15.46
C GLU A 25 -12.71 8.11 14.72
N LEU A 26 -12.70 8.48 13.43
CA LEU A 26 -13.91 8.54 12.60
C LEU A 26 -14.67 7.21 12.51
N VAL A 27 -13.95 6.09 12.49
CA VAL A 27 -14.57 4.75 12.35
C VAL A 27 -14.70 3.99 13.67
N GLY A 28 -14.35 4.61 14.80
CA GLY A 28 -14.42 3.99 16.13
C GLY A 28 -13.36 2.91 16.40
N LEU A 29 -12.23 2.94 15.70
CA LEU A 29 -11.09 2.05 15.95
C LEU A 29 -10.13 2.64 16.98
N LYS A 30 -9.50 1.77 17.78
CA LYS A 30 -8.38 2.20 18.63
C LYS A 30 -7.11 2.36 17.79
N CYS A 31 -6.57 3.56 17.77
CA CYS A 31 -5.28 3.83 17.14
C CYS A 31 -4.13 3.58 18.14
N GLN A 32 -3.24 2.62 17.85
CA GLN A 32 -2.11 2.28 18.72
C GLN A 32 -0.78 2.30 17.97
N LYS A 33 0.29 2.77 18.63
CA LYS A 33 1.63 2.84 18.03
C LYS A 33 1.60 3.56 16.68
N SER A 34 0.94 4.72 16.65
CA SER A 34 0.71 5.52 15.46
C SER A 34 1.41 6.87 15.53
N GLU A 35 2.42 7.03 16.39
CA GLU A 35 3.33 8.18 16.34
C GLU A 35 4.21 8.17 15.09
N PRO A 36 4.72 9.33 14.63
CA PRO A 36 5.47 9.42 13.37
C PRO A 36 6.63 8.40 13.27
N HIS A 37 7.37 8.19 14.37
CA HIS A 37 8.50 7.25 14.41
C HIS A 37 8.09 5.80 14.13
N HIS A 38 6.85 5.40 14.41
CA HIS A 38 6.37 4.04 14.09
C HIS A 38 6.18 3.82 12.58
N PHE A 39 6.01 4.89 11.80
CA PHE A 39 5.91 4.84 10.34
C PHE A 39 7.28 4.91 9.65
N TYR A 40 8.37 5.18 10.37
CA TYR A 40 9.70 5.43 9.77
C TYR A 40 10.16 4.28 8.88
N LEU A 41 10.09 3.05 9.38
CA LEU A 41 10.49 1.87 8.62
C LEU A 41 9.62 1.65 7.38
N THR A 42 8.31 1.87 7.51
CA THR A 42 7.35 1.74 6.41
C THR A 42 7.64 2.77 5.32
N VAL A 43 7.79 4.04 5.70
CA VAL A 43 8.13 5.10 4.75
C VAL A 43 9.48 4.84 4.11
N TYR A 44 10.53 4.55 4.87
CA TYR A 44 11.85 4.26 4.31
C TYR A 44 11.82 3.15 3.24
N ARG A 45 11.08 2.07 3.50
CA ARG A 45 11.04 0.88 2.61
C ARG A 45 10.19 1.06 1.37
N TYR A 46 9.07 1.77 1.51
CA TYR A 46 7.99 1.79 0.52
C TYR A 46 7.72 3.18 -0.08
N TYR A 47 8.43 4.23 0.35
CA TYR A 47 8.39 5.53 -0.30
C TYR A 47 8.72 5.39 -1.80
N GLY A 48 7.87 5.96 -2.65
CA GLY A 48 7.96 5.85 -4.11
C GLY A 48 7.51 4.50 -4.70
N LYS A 49 7.37 3.44 -3.89
CA LYS A 49 6.83 2.14 -4.32
C LYS A 49 5.31 2.04 -4.11
N VAL A 50 4.82 2.67 -3.05
CA VAL A 50 3.38 2.80 -2.78
C VAL A 50 3.00 4.25 -3.01
N GLN A 51 2.24 4.50 -4.06
CA GLN A 51 1.70 5.84 -4.35
C GLN A 51 0.50 6.11 -3.45
N GLY A 52 0.38 7.34 -2.94
CA GLY A 52 -0.78 7.74 -2.12
C GLY A 52 -0.89 6.99 -0.79
N MET A 53 0.20 6.90 -0.02
CA MET A 53 0.24 6.17 1.26
C MET A 53 -0.85 6.58 2.26
N THR A 54 -1.30 7.84 2.26
CA THR A 54 -2.42 8.29 3.10
C THR A 54 -3.73 7.59 2.73
N GLY A 55 -4.07 7.50 1.43
CA GLY A 55 -5.24 6.74 0.99
C GLY A 55 -5.11 5.22 1.21
N GLU A 56 -3.88 4.70 1.26
CA GLU A 56 -3.65 3.31 1.66
C GLU A 56 -3.85 3.08 3.16
N ILE A 57 -3.73 4.11 4.01
CA ILE A 57 -4.13 3.99 5.43
C ILE A 57 -5.63 3.75 5.51
N ASP A 58 -6.44 4.51 4.78
CA ASP A 58 -7.90 4.34 4.76
C ASP A 58 -8.26 2.92 4.31
N ARG A 59 -7.67 2.43 3.22
CA ARG A 59 -7.88 1.05 2.75
C ARG A 59 -7.45 0.00 3.77
N CYS A 60 -6.35 0.24 4.48
CA CYS A 60 -5.90 -0.64 5.55
C CYS A 60 -6.86 -0.63 6.75
N ILE A 61 -7.45 0.52 7.07
CA ILE A 61 -8.44 0.71 8.13
C ILE A 61 -9.76 0.03 7.74
N ASP A 62 -10.26 0.24 6.53
CA ASP A 62 -11.44 -0.43 5.98
C ASP A 62 -11.27 -1.94 6.00
N TRP A 63 -10.09 -2.42 5.60
CA TRP A 63 -9.77 -3.84 5.71
C TRP A 63 -9.78 -4.32 7.16
N CYS A 64 -9.23 -3.54 8.11
CA CYS A 64 -9.28 -3.87 9.53
C CYS A 64 -10.73 -3.98 10.03
N MET A 65 -11.60 -3.05 9.64
CA MET A 65 -13.04 -3.08 9.93
C MET A 65 -13.69 -4.33 9.34
N SER A 66 -13.42 -4.65 8.06
CA SER A 66 -13.97 -5.84 7.38
C SER A 66 -13.55 -7.17 8.04
N LYS A 67 -12.45 -7.18 8.78
CA LYS A 67 -11.92 -8.34 9.51
C LYS A 67 -12.29 -8.33 10.99
N GLY A 68 -13.16 -7.42 11.43
CA GLY A 68 -13.58 -7.28 12.83
C GLY A 68 -12.42 -6.94 13.77
N LYS A 69 -11.39 -6.25 13.27
CA LYS A 69 -10.30 -5.79 14.13
C LYS A 69 -10.75 -4.54 14.87
N LEU A 70 -10.31 -4.40 16.12
CA LEU A 70 -10.64 -3.25 16.98
C LEU A 70 -9.51 -2.23 17.08
N VAL A 71 -8.34 -2.57 16.51
CA VAL A 71 -7.10 -1.82 16.69
C VAL A 71 -6.34 -1.69 15.36
N PHE A 72 -5.99 -0.46 15.01
CA PHE A 72 -5.04 -0.13 13.96
C PHE A 72 -3.65 0.13 14.56
N THR A 73 -2.60 -0.29 13.84
CA THR A 73 -1.21 0.03 14.20
C THR A 73 -0.37 0.33 12.98
N ALA A 74 0.67 1.18 13.14
CA ALA A 74 1.61 1.46 12.05
C ALA A 74 2.31 0.19 11.50
N GLN A 75 2.49 -0.85 12.34
CA GLN A 75 3.01 -2.14 11.91
C GLN A 75 2.04 -2.86 10.96
N ARG A 76 0.72 -2.84 11.24
CA ARG A 76 -0.29 -3.40 10.32
C ARG A 76 -0.26 -2.67 8.99
N PHE A 77 -0.13 -1.35 9.02
CA PHE A 77 0.02 -0.57 7.80
C PHE A 77 1.32 -0.93 7.04
N GLY A 78 2.44 -1.14 7.74
CA GLY A 78 3.67 -1.64 7.10
C GLY A 78 3.48 -2.98 6.38
N ASN A 79 2.75 -3.92 7.00
CA ASN A 79 2.41 -5.21 6.37
C ASN A 79 1.45 -5.04 5.19
N TRP A 80 0.51 -4.09 5.29
CA TRP A 80 -0.39 -3.72 4.20
C TRP A 80 0.39 -3.24 2.98
N CYS A 81 1.33 -2.29 3.17
CA CYS A 81 2.19 -1.81 2.09
C CYS A 81 3.02 -2.93 1.44
N ALA A 82 3.53 -3.88 2.23
CA ALA A 82 4.26 -5.03 1.72
C ALA A 82 3.40 -5.89 0.79
N ASN A 83 2.17 -6.17 1.21
CA ASN A 83 1.22 -6.94 0.42
C ASN A 83 0.76 -6.17 -0.83
N LYS A 84 0.53 -4.87 -0.71
CA LYS A 84 0.14 -4.00 -1.83
C LYS A 84 1.16 -4.06 -2.97
N VAL A 85 2.43 -3.90 -2.66
CA VAL A 85 3.53 -4.01 -3.65
C VAL A 85 3.56 -5.40 -4.30
N LYS A 86 3.27 -6.46 -3.53
CA LYS A 86 3.18 -7.83 -4.07
C LYS A 86 2.01 -7.96 -5.06
N TRP A 87 0.82 -7.50 -4.67
CA TRP A 87 -0.38 -7.57 -5.50
C TRP A 87 -0.24 -6.77 -6.80
N GLU A 88 0.35 -5.59 -6.75
CA GLU A 88 0.58 -4.77 -7.95
C GLU A 88 1.52 -5.45 -8.95
N LYS A 89 2.57 -6.14 -8.45
CA LYS A 89 3.46 -6.93 -9.30
C LYS A 89 2.74 -8.12 -9.95
N GLU A 90 1.91 -8.83 -9.18
CA GLU A 90 1.12 -9.95 -9.70
C GLU A 90 0.12 -9.49 -10.76
N GLU A 91 -0.52 -8.32 -10.57
CA GLU A 91 -1.44 -7.74 -11.54
C GLU A 91 -0.73 -7.33 -12.84
N GLN A 92 0.46 -6.75 -12.75
CA GLN A 92 1.28 -6.41 -13.92
C GLN A 92 1.66 -7.66 -14.73
N ILE A 93 2.07 -8.74 -14.07
CA ILE A 93 2.38 -10.02 -14.73
C ILE A 93 1.14 -10.55 -15.46
N LYS A 94 -0.02 -10.58 -14.81
CA LYS A 94 -1.28 -11.03 -15.43
C LYS A 94 -1.65 -10.20 -16.67
N LYS A 95 -1.48 -8.88 -16.62
CA LYS A 95 -1.73 -8.00 -17.76
C LYS A 95 -0.78 -8.29 -18.92
N LEU A 96 0.50 -8.52 -18.64
CA LEU A 96 1.49 -8.88 -19.66
C LEU A 96 1.19 -10.25 -20.29
N GLU A 97 0.80 -11.24 -19.48
CA GLU A 97 0.40 -12.57 -19.98
C GLU A 97 -0.86 -12.51 -20.85
N MET A 98 -1.88 -11.74 -20.43
CA MET A 98 -3.08 -11.52 -21.22
C MET A 98 -2.77 -10.85 -22.56
N ASN A 99 -1.95 -9.79 -22.55
CA ASN A 99 -1.55 -9.08 -23.76
C ASN A 99 -0.78 -10.00 -24.72
N LYS A 100 0.14 -10.83 -24.19
CA LYS A 100 0.89 -11.81 -24.98
C LYS A 100 -0.05 -12.82 -25.67
N ARG A 101 -1.01 -13.39 -24.93
CA ARG A 101 -2.02 -14.31 -25.49
C ARG A 101 -2.89 -13.63 -26.55
N TYR A 102 -3.28 -12.37 -26.34
CA TYR A 102 -4.07 -11.60 -27.32
C TYR A 102 -3.28 -11.36 -28.62
N THR A 103 -2.00 -11.01 -28.53
CA THR A 103 -1.14 -10.85 -29.71
C THR A 103 -0.91 -12.16 -30.45
N GLU A 104 -0.66 -13.28 -29.74
CA GLU A 104 -0.46 -14.60 -30.34
C GLU A 104 -1.74 -15.13 -31.02
N SER A 105 -2.91 -14.86 -30.43
CA SER A 105 -4.22 -15.22 -31.00
C SER A 105 -4.53 -14.43 -32.28
N ARG A 106 -3.98 -13.22 -32.42
CA ARG A 106 -4.23 -12.32 -33.56
C ARG A 106 -3.25 -12.55 -34.71
N SER A 107 -2.05 -13.06 -34.45
CA SER A 107 -1.08 -13.50 -35.48
C SER A 107 -1.42 -14.86 -36.12
N GLY A 108 -2.32 -15.65 -35.52
CA GLY A 108 -2.76 -16.94 -36.06
C GLY A 108 -3.91 -16.89 -37.09
N CYS A 109 -4.41 -15.70 -37.43
CA CYS A 109 -5.56 -15.51 -38.34
C CYS A 109 -5.19 -14.90 -39.70
N SER A 110 -3.91 -14.88 -40.07
CA SER A 110 -3.44 -14.33 -41.36
C SER A 110 -2.70 -15.37 -42.20
N SER A 111 -3.31 -16.54 -42.41
CA SER A 111 -2.87 -17.51 -43.43
C SER A 111 -4.07 -18.29 -43.98
N VAL A 112 -5.01 -17.61 -44.64
CA VAL A 112 -5.88 -18.24 -45.63
C VAL A 112 -6.01 -17.28 -46.81
N GLY A 113 -5.14 -17.47 -47.80
CA GLY A 113 -5.13 -16.78 -49.07
C GLY A 113 -4.39 -17.64 -50.07
#